data_AF-Q47G26-F1
#
_entry.id   AF-Q47G26-F1
#
_cell.length_a   1.000
_cell.length_b   1.000
_cell.length_c   1.000
_cell.angle_alpha   90.00
_cell.angle_beta   90.00
_cell.angle_gamma   90.00
#
_symmetry.space_group_name_H-M   'P 1'
#
loop_
_entity.id
_entity.type
_entity.pdbx_description
1 polymer ?
#
loop_
_entity_poly.entity_id
_entity_poly.type
_entity_poly.pdbx_seq_one_letter_code
_entity_poly.pdbx_strand_id
1 'polypeptide(L)'
;MQFTTKDINGHSVALGDIVRVLDISPDPELEEDQLEMFMDMIGANCAIERIDADGTGWVAVWWNGDEGTQLTLVGLAPRQMERLAG
;
A
#
# COMPACT_ATOMS: atom_id res chain seq x y z
N MET A 1 19.98 5.65 4.01
CA MET A 1 19.24 6.08 5.22
C MET A 1 17.99 5.22 5.28
N GLN A 2 17.63 4.70 6.45
CA GLN A 2 16.39 3.93 6.61
C GLN A 2 15.32 4.89 7.12
N PHE A 3 14.31 5.16 6.30
CA PHE A 3 13.18 5.99 6.69
C PHE A 3 12.21 5.16 7.54
N THR A 4 11.44 5.85 8.38
CA THR A 4 10.47 5.23 9.28
C THR A 4 9.08 5.76 9.01
N THR A 5 8.08 4.93 9.26
CA THR A 5 6.68 5.34 9.20
C THR A 5 5.90 4.69 10.34
N LYS A 6 4.63 5.04 10.46
CA LYS A 6 3.71 4.52 11.48
C LYS A 6 2.38 4.15 10.84
N ASP A 7 1.65 3.27 11.49
CA ASP A 7 0.27 2.96 11.11
C ASP A 7 -0.74 3.98 11.68
N ILE A 8 -2.02 3.78 11.39
CA ILE A 8 -3.11 4.63 11.87
C ILE A 8 -3.19 4.73 13.40
N ASN A 9 -2.68 3.71 14.10
CA ASN A 9 -2.66 3.61 15.55
C ASN A 9 -1.37 4.18 16.17
N GLY A 10 -0.42 4.65 15.35
CA GLY A 10 0.86 5.20 15.78
C GLY A 10 1.94 4.14 16.06
N HIS A 11 1.70 2.87 15.76
CA HIS A 11 2.71 1.82 15.83
C HIS A 11 3.73 2.01 14.72
N SER A 12 5.02 1.85 15.04
CA SER A 12 6.08 1.87 14.04
C SER A 12 5.88 0.75 13.01
N VAL A 13 6.07 1.08 11.75
CA VAL A 13 6.03 0.15 10.62
C VAL A 13 7.43 0.07 10.01
N ALA A 14 7.91 -1.15 9.79
CA ALA A 14 9.20 -1.48 9.20
C ALA A 14 9.04 -2.25 7.88
N LEU A 15 10.14 -2.39 7.15
CA LEU A 15 10.17 -3.22 5.94
C LEU A 15 9.85 -4.68 6.30
N GLY A 16 9.00 -5.31 5.51
CA GLY A 16 8.51 -6.67 5.72
C GLY A 16 7.34 -6.81 6.69
N ASP A 17 6.98 -5.75 7.43
CA ASP A 17 5.76 -5.77 8.23
C ASP A 17 4.54 -5.94 7.33
N ILE A 18 3.58 -6.75 7.76
CA ILE A 18 2.30 -6.91 7.08
C ILE A 18 1.37 -5.82 7.58
N VAL A 19 0.82 -5.06 6.64
CA VAL A 19 -0.19 -4.03 6.90
C VAL A 19 -1.48 -4.37 6.18
N ARG A 20 -2.60 -4.02 6.81
CA ARG A 20 -3.89 -3.96 6.14
C ARG A 20 -4.06 -2.59 5.50
N VAL A 21 -4.40 -2.57 4.21
CA VAL A 21 -4.77 -1.35 3.49
C VAL A 21 -6.14 -0.91 3.98
N LEU A 22 -6.26 0.32 4.48
CA LEU A 22 -7.52 0.87 5.00
C LEU A 22 -8.20 1.80 4.00
N ASP A 23 -7.40 2.47 3.19
CA ASP A 23 -7.83 3.46 2.22
C ASP A 23 -6.70 3.67 1.21
N ILE A 24 -7.01 4.23 0.04
CA ILE A 24 -6.03 4.61 -0.97
C ILE A 24 -6.40 5.98 -1.56
N SER A 25 -5.42 6.71 -2.07
CA SER A 25 -5.65 7.96 -2.78
C SER A 25 -5.15 7.83 -4.21
N PRO A 26 -5.94 7.20 -5.09
CA PRO A 26 -5.57 7.01 -6.49
C PRO A 26 -5.46 8.37 -7.21
N ASP A 27 -4.69 8.39 -8.29
CA ASP A 27 -4.61 9.57 -9.15
C ASP A 27 -5.99 9.82 -9.79
N PRO A 28 -6.53 11.04 -9.70
CA PRO A 28 -7.84 11.37 -10.29
C PRO A 28 -7.88 11.25 -11.82
N GLU A 29 -6.73 11.15 -12.49
CA GLU A 29 -6.63 10.97 -13.94
C GLU A 29 -6.65 9.50 -14.39
N LEU A 30 -6.74 8.53 -13.46
CA LEU A 30 -6.86 7.11 -13.81
C LEU A 30 -8.18 6.81 -14.54
N GLU A 31 -8.10 5.85 -15.47
CA GLU A 31 -9.28 5.28 -16.11
C GLU A 31 -10.12 4.47 -15.10
N GLU A 32 -11.41 4.28 -15.38
CA GLU A 32 -12.36 3.68 -14.44
C GLU A 32 -11.99 2.24 -14.04
N ASP A 33 -11.50 1.45 -14.98
CA ASP A 33 -11.03 0.09 -14.77
C ASP A 33 -9.78 0.04 -13.88
N GLN A 34 -8.82 0.94 -14.12
CA GLN A 34 -7.63 1.09 -13.29
C GLN A 34 -8.01 1.53 -11.88
N LEU A 35 -8.91 2.51 -11.77
CA LEU A 35 -9.41 3.00 -10.50
C LEU A 35 -10.07 1.87 -9.70
N GLU A 36 -10.92 1.05 -10.33
CA GLU A 36 -11.55 -0.11 -9.70
C GLU A 36 -10.48 -1.09 -9.16
N MET A 37 -9.46 -1.42 -9.97
CA MET A 37 -8.35 -2.29 -9.53
C MET A 37 -7.61 -1.74 -8.31
N PHE A 38 -7.37 -0.43 -8.25
CA PHE A 38 -6.73 0.19 -7.08
C PHE A 38 -7.67 0.14 -5.86
N MET A 39 -8.95 0.46 -6.03
CA MET A 39 -9.92 0.49 -4.92
C MET A 39 -10.14 -0.89 -4.31
N ASP A 40 -10.02 -1.96 -5.10
CA ASP A 40 -10.03 -3.36 -4.63
C ASP A 40 -8.89 -3.70 -3.67
N MET A 41 -7.84 -2.87 -3.58
CA MET A 41 -6.80 -3.02 -2.56
C MET A 41 -7.31 -2.78 -1.14
N ILE A 42 -8.38 -2.01 -0.97
CA ILE A 42 -8.87 -1.66 0.36
C ILE A 42 -9.30 -2.93 1.09
N GLY A 43 -8.67 -3.17 2.23
CA GLY A 43 -8.84 -4.36 3.05
C GLY A 43 -7.82 -5.48 2.80
N ALA A 44 -6.99 -5.39 1.76
CA ALA A 44 -5.93 -6.35 1.48
C ALA A 44 -4.79 -6.27 2.51
N ASN A 45 -4.09 -7.39 2.69
CA ASN A 45 -2.93 -7.48 3.58
C ASN A 45 -1.65 -7.58 2.72
N CYS A 46 -0.74 -6.64 2.88
CA CYS A 46 0.46 -6.53 2.06
C CYS A 46 1.70 -6.29 2.91
N ALA A 47 2.85 -6.76 2.43
CA ALA A 47 4.14 -6.46 3.05
C ALA A 47 4.64 -5.08 2.62
N ILE A 48 5.26 -4.35 3.54
CA ILE A 48 5.96 -3.11 3.23
C ILE A 48 7.29 -3.42 2.55
N GLU A 49 7.44 -2.98 1.31
CA GLU A 49 8.65 -3.18 0.50
C GLU A 49 9.62 -2.00 0.59
N ARG A 50 9.11 -0.79 0.82
CA ARG A 50 9.90 0.43 0.91
C ARG A 50 9.22 1.47 1.79
N ILE A 51 10.03 2.28 2.48
CA ILE A 51 9.58 3.50 3.14
C ILE A 51 10.40 4.65 2.57
N ASP A 52 9.75 5.71 2.13
CA ASP A 52 10.42 6.91 1.60
C ASP A 52 10.56 8.03 2.64
N ALA A 53 11.17 9.13 2.22
CA ALA A 53 11.49 10.27 3.08
C ALA A 53 10.25 10.99 3.63
N ASP A 54 9.10 10.87 2.96
CA ASP A 54 7.84 11.49 3.35
C ASP A 54 7.07 10.63 4.37
N GLY A 55 7.62 9.45 4.71
CA GLY A 55 6.98 8.48 5.58
C GLY A 55 5.91 7.65 4.86
N THR A 56 5.94 7.60 3.52
CA THR A 56 5.02 6.74 2.76
C THR A 56 5.51 5.30 2.81
N GLY A 57 4.65 4.39 3.24
CA GLY A 57 4.88 2.95 3.18
C GLY A 57 4.43 2.39 1.84
N TRP A 58 5.35 1.87 1.04
CA TRP A 58 5.05 1.29 -0.27
C TRP A 58 4.82 -0.21 -0.15
N VAL A 59 3.70 -0.66 -0.68
CA VAL A 59 3.35 -2.08 -0.80
C VAL A 59 3.34 -2.52 -2.26
N ALA A 60 3.70 -3.77 -2.50
CA ALA A 60 3.62 -4.42 -3.81
C ALA A 60 2.38 -5.31 -3.89
N VAL A 61 1.61 -5.18 -4.98
CA VAL A 61 0.50 -6.08 -5.27
C VAL A 61 0.61 -6.62 -6.68
N TRP A 62 0.34 -7.93 -6.78
CA TRP A 62 0.35 -8.67 -8.03
C TRP A 62 -1.09 -8.96 -8.44
N TRP A 63 -1.46 -8.47 -9.62
CA TRP A 63 -2.78 -8.67 -10.21
C TRP A 63 -2.64 -9.56 -11.44
N ASN A 64 -3.60 -10.42 -11.69
CA ASN A 64 -3.69 -11.10 -12.98
C ASN A 64 -4.55 -10.24 -13.89
N GLY A 65 -3.91 -9.53 -14.83
CA GLY A 65 -4.60 -8.80 -15.89
C GLY A 65 -4.69 -9.65 -17.16
N ASP A 66 -5.41 -9.12 -18.16
CA ASP A 66 -5.62 -9.80 -19.45
C ASP A 66 -4.31 -10.06 -20.23
N GLU A 67 -3.30 -9.21 -20.03
CA GLU A 67 -1.97 -9.36 -20.63
C GLU A 67 -0.96 -10.12 -19.74
N GLY A 68 -1.42 -10.68 -18.62
CA GLY A 68 -0.62 -11.44 -17.67
C GLY A 68 -0.51 -10.78 -16.29
N THR A 69 0.41 -11.29 -15.47
CA THR A 69 0.58 -10.78 -14.10
C THR A 69 1.24 -9.40 -14.11
N GLN A 70 0.52 -8.41 -13.58
CA GLN A 70 1.00 -7.04 -13.41
C GLN A 70 1.39 -6.80 -11.96
N LEU A 71 2.51 -6.10 -11.76
CA LEU A 71 2.97 -5.65 -10.46
C LEU A 71 2.71 -4.15 -10.34
N THR A 72 1.98 -3.75 -9.30
CA THR A 72 1.74 -2.36 -8.96
C THR A 72 2.30 -2.04 -7.59
N LEU A 73 2.96 -0.89 -7.46
CA LEU A 73 3.40 -0.34 -6.18
C LEU A 73 2.43 0.74 -5.74
N VAL A 74 1.96 0.65 -4.50
CA VAL A 74 1.02 1.62 -3.93
C VAL A 74 1.61 2.23 -2.67
N GLY A 75 1.69 3.56 -2.66
CA GLY A 75 2.13 4.32 -1.52
C GLY A 75 0.97 4.55 -0.55
N LEU A 76 1.18 4.17 0.71
CA LEU A 76 0.22 4.33 1.79
C LEU A 76 0.74 5.38 2.78
N ALA A 77 -0.05 6.42 3.00
CA ALA A 77 0.14 7.31 4.12
C ALA A 77 -0.10 6.57 5.45
N PRO A 78 0.42 7.05 6.59
CA PRO A 78 0.17 6.43 7.90
C PRO A 78 -1.29 6.12 8.20
N ARG A 79 -2.22 6.99 7.78
CA ARG A 79 -3.67 6.81 7.99
C ARG A 79 -4.31 5.75 7.09
N GLN A 80 -3.63 5.33 6.03
CA GLN A 80 -4.12 4.41 5.03
C GLN A 80 -3.73 2.96 5.31
N MET A 81 -3.01 2.72 6.41
CA MET A 81 -2.56 1.39 6.78
C MET A 81 -2.69 1.11 8.27
N GLU A 82 -3.01 -0.14 8.59
CA GLU A 82 -2.98 -0.69 9.94
C GLU A 82 -1.94 -1.80 10.00
N ARG A 83 -0.98 -1.72 10.93
CA ARG A 83 0.00 -2.79 11.08
C ARG A 83 -0.67 -3.99 11.73
N LEU A 84 -0.57 -5.15 11.09
CA LEU A 84 -1.00 -6.39 11.69
C LEU A 84 0.09 -6.90 12.62
N ALA A 85 -0.30 -7.33 13.83
CA ALA A 85 0.61 -8.04 14.70
C ALA A 85 0.90 -9.40 14.07
N GLY A 86 2.17 -9.64 13.73
CA GLY A 86 2.70 -10.97 13.44
C GLY A 86 2.89 -11.78 14.72
#